data_AF-W7HYW1-F1
#
_entry.id   AF-W7HYW1-F1
#
_cell.length_a   1.000
_cell.length_b   1.000
_cell.length_c   1.000
_cell.angle_alpha   90.00
_cell.angle_beta   90.00
_cell.angle_gamma   90.00
#
_symmetry.space_group_name_H-M   'P 1'
#
loop_
_entity.id
_entity.type
_entity.pdbx_description
1 polymer ?
#
loop_
_entity_poly.entity_id
_entity_poly.type
_entity_poly.pdbx_seq_one_letter_code
_entity_poly.pdbx_strand_id
1 'polypeptide(L)'
;MRTPRLPPTFAQFSVPLNLNKLDLRNYLQNAYGLKVIGIRSFVRHSPVQVERKRSGTRYVRKRAEKLMTIEMREPFVWPEEPKDLTKFDHALYTNIEKFREKAYENARDAGKQRIIPSDSRRKLSQALEEKRREDATGVRKQLEEELTDVDFDAAIQDRDTKS
;
A
#
# COMPACT_ATOMS: atom_id res chain seq x y z
N MET A 1 20.27 4.17 -10.88
CA MET A 1 18.97 3.46 -10.95
C MET A 1 19.26 1.96 -11.02
N ARG A 2 18.43 1.11 -10.40
CA ARG A 2 18.62 -0.34 -10.49
C ARG A 2 18.26 -0.86 -11.88
N THR A 3 19.12 -1.68 -12.44
CA THR A 3 19.04 -2.13 -13.84
C THR A 3 19.26 -3.65 -13.96
N PRO A 4 18.29 -4.49 -13.55
CA PRO A 4 18.46 -5.94 -13.53
C PRO A 4 18.60 -6.57 -14.93
N ARG A 5 18.13 -5.88 -15.98
CA ARG A 5 18.19 -6.36 -17.37
C ARG A 5 19.49 -5.99 -18.10
N LEU A 6 20.28 -5.07 -17.54
CA LEU A 6 21.52 -4.63 -18.14
C LEU A 6 22.68 -5.50 -17.63
N PRO A 7 23.72 -5.75 -18.44
CA PRO A 7 24.91 -6.43 -17.97
C PRO A 7 25.57 -5.66 -16.81
N PRO A 8 26.32 -6.33 -15.92
CA PRO A 8 27.00 -5.68 -14.78
C PRO A 8 27.99 -4.56 -15.16
N THR A 9 28.47 -4.54 -16.40
CA THR A 9 29.35 -3.48 -16.92
C THR A 9 28.60 -2.19 -17.25
N PHE A 10 27.26 -2.22 -17.26
CA PHE A 10 26.44 -1.05 -17.56
C PHE A 10 25.72 -0.52 -16.33
N ALA A 11 25.69 0.80 -16.19
CA ALA A 11 24.91 1.49 -15.18
C ALA A 11 24.08 2.61 -15.80
N GLN A 12 22.92 2.91 -15.23
CA GLN A 12 22.03 3.97 -15.72
C GLN A 12 21.74 5.03 -14.66
N PHE A 13 21.85 6.29 -15.08
CA PHE A 13 21.66 7.49 -14.26
C PHE A 13 20.54 8.35 -14.80
N SER A 14 19.76 8.93 -13.88
CA SER A 14 18.91 10.08 -14.18
C SER A 14 19.76 11.33 -14.02
N VAL A 15 19.84 12.13 -15.08
CA VAL A 15 20.71 13.30 -15.14
C VAL A 15 19.91 14.56 -15.50
N PRO A 16 20.42 15.75 -15.16
CA PRO A 16 19.82 17.00 -15.62
C PRO A 16 19.73 17.06 -17.15
N LEU A 17 18.68 17.68 -17.70
CA LEU A 17 18.48 17.73 -19.16
C LEU A 17 19.60 18.46 -19.90
N ASN A 18 20.17 19.48 -19.26
CA ASN A 18 21.28 20.28 -19.77
C ASN A 18 22.64 19.58 -19.69
N LEU A 19 22.77 18.46 -18.97
CA LEU A 19 24.06 17.77 -18.81
C LEU A 19 24.48 17.06 -20.11
N ASN A 20 25.69 17.28 -20.60
CA ASN A 20 26.21 16.58 -21.78
C ASN A 20 26.91 15.26 -21.41
N LYS A 21 27.16 14.40 -22.41
CA LYS A 21 27.90 13.14 -22.25
C LYS A 21 29.34 13.37 -21.77
N LEU A 22 30.00 14.40 -22.30
CA LEU A 22 31.38 14.74 -21.93
C LEU A 22 31.45 15.22 -20.47
N ASP A 23 30.47 16.03 -20.06
CA ASP A 23 30.38 16.52 -18.68
C ASP A 23 30.12 15.37 -17.70
N LEU A 24 29.22 14.43 -18.05
CA LEU A 24 28.99 13.26 -17.20
C LEU A 24 30.25 12.40 -17.06
N ARG A 25 30.98 12.17 -18.17
CA ARG A 25 32.25 11.42 -18.14
C ARG A 25 33.26 12.08 -17.20
N ASN A 26 33.46 13.38 -17.35
CA ASN A 26 34.37 14.16 -16.51
C ASN A 26 33.93 14.13 -15.04
N TYR A 27 32.64 14.35 -14.80
CA TYR A 27 32.05 14.34 -13.46
C TYR A 27 32.26 13.00 -12.74
N LEU A 28 31.99 11.88 -13.42
CA LEU A 28 32.19 10.55 -12.82
C LEU A 28 33.66 10.24 -12.55
N GLN A 29 34.56 10.67 -13.44
CA GLN A 29 36.00 10.46 -13.26
C GLN A 29 36.57 11.33 -12.13
N ASN A 30 36.18 12.59 -12.05
CA ASN A 30 36.76 13.56 -11.12
C ASN A 30 36.10 13.53 -9.73
N ALA A 31 34.79 13.31 -9.65
CA ALA A 31 34.07 13.25 -8.37
C ALA A 31 34.06 11.84 -7.76
N TYR A 32 34.05 10.79 -8.59
CA TYR A 32 33.91 9.39 -8.12
C TYR A 32 35.07 8.48 -8.54
N GLY A 33 36.07 8.96 -9.28
CA GLY A 33 37.19 8.14 -9.75
C GLY A 33 36.83 7.10 -10.81
N LEU A 34 35.60 7.10 -11.33
CA LEU A 34 35.06 6.01 -12.13
C LEU A 34 35.47 6.10 -13.60
N LYS A 35 36.16 5.06 -14.09
CA LYS A 35 36.63 4.97 -15.48
C LYS A 35 35.52 4.47 -16.40
N VAL A 36 34.98 5.39 -17.20
CA VAL A 36 33.93 5.13 -18.19
C VAL A 36 34.54 4.87 -19.57
N ILE A 37 34.06 3.84 -20.27
CA ILE A 37 34.42 3.54 -21.67
C ILE A 37 33.54 4.36 -22.60
N GLY A 38 32.22 4.18 -22.51
CA GLY A 38 31.23 4.81 -23.38
C GLY A 38 30.02 5.35 -22.63
N ILE A 39 29.33 6.32 -23.21
CA ILE A 39 28.10 6.91 -22.66
C ILE A 39 27.04 7.01 -23.75
N ARG A 40 25.86 6.45 -23.48
CA ARG A 40 24.66 6.58 -24.30
C ARG A 40 23.65 7.45 -23.56
N SER A 41 23.04 8.40 -24.25
CA SER A 41 22.05 9.31 -23.66
C SER A 41 20.75 9.24 -24.43
N PHE A 42 19.64 9.23 -23.70
CA PHE A 42 18.31 9.37 -24.30
C PHE A 42 17.43 10.24 -23.41
N VAL A 43 16.46 10.92 -24.03
CA VAL A 43 15.48 11.75 -23.33
C VAL A 43 14.14 11.05 -23.39
N ARG A 44 13.58 10.74 -22.21
CA ARG A 44 12.26 10.13 -22.08
C ARG A 44 11.21 11.23 -21.95
N HIS A 45 10.27 11.25 -22.90
CA HIS A 45 9.14 12.16 -22.84
C HIS A 45 8.09 11.66 -21.83
N SER A 46 7.55 12.58 -21.04
CA SER A 46 6.44 12.31 -20.12
C SER A 46 5.10 12.33 -20.86
N PRO A 47 4.13 11.50 -20.46
CA PRO A 47 2.78 11.57 -21.01
C PRO A 47 2.11 12.91 -20.66
N VAL A 48 1.16 13.34 -21.49
CA VAL A 48 0.33 14.52 -21.18
C VAL A 48 -0.58 14.17 -20.02
N GLN A 49 -0.63 15.04 -19.03
CA GLN A 49 -1.45 14.89 -17.83
C GLN A 49 -2.47 16.02 -17.76
N VAL A 50 -3.60 15.70 -17.13
CA VAL A 50 -4.68 16.65 -16.91
C VAL A 50 -4.51 17.25 -15.51
N GLU A 51 -4.11 18.51 -15.43
CA GLU A 51 -4.04 19.26 -14.19
C GLU A 51 -5.39 19.94 -13.95
N ARG A 52 -6.09 19.51 -12.89
CA ARG A 52 -7.35 20.12 -12.46
C ARG A 52 -7.04 21.21 -11.43
N LYS A 53 -7.21 22.48 -11.80
CA LYS A 53 -7.16 23.61 -10.88
C LYS A 53 -8.57 24.11 -10.59
N ARG A 54 -8.74 24.89 -9.52
CA ARG A 54 -10.03 25.56 -9.22
C ARG A 54 -10.53 26.42 -10.39
N SER A 55 -9.61 26.97 -11.18
CA SER A 55 -9.89 27.81 -12.36
C SER A 55 -10.15 27.02 -13.65
N GLY A 56 -10.17 25.69 -13.61
CA GLY A 56 -10.42 24.85 -14.78
C GLY A 56 -9.36 23.75 -15.03
N THR A 57 -9.56 23.02 -16.11
CA THR A 57 -8.75 21.87 -16.50
C THR A 57 -7.69 22.29 -17.52
N ARG A 58 -6.41 21.96 -17.26
CA ARG A 58 -5.30 22.23 -18.18
C ARG A 58 -4.58 20.94 -18.56
N TYR A 59 -4.30 20.76 -19.83
CA TYR A 59 -3.41 19.71 -20.31
C TYR A 59 -1.96 20.20 -20.18
N VAL A 60 -1.19 19.54 -19.33
CA VAL A 60 0.22 19.87 -19.07
C VAL A 60 1.08 18.64 -19.24
N ARG A 61 2.32 18.83 -19.70
CA ARG A 61 3.32 17.77 -19.75
C ARG A 61 4.37 18.04 -18.69
N LYS A 62 4.71 17.03 -17.90
CA LYS A 62 5.86 17.10 -16.98
C LYS A 62 7.16 17.26 -17.78
N ARG A 63 8.18 17.86 -17.16
CA ARG A 63 9.52 17.95 -17.76
C ARG A 63 9.99 16.55 -18.16
N ALA A 64 10.64 16.44 -19.32
CA ALA A 64 11.20 15.18 -19.78
C ALA A 64 12.35 14.73 -18.86
N GLU A 65 12.60 13.43 -18.77
CA GLU A 65 13.69 12.89 -17.97
C GLU A 65 14.84 12.47 -18.89
N LYS A 66 16.05 12.97 -18.62
CA LYS A 66 17.24 12.54 -19.36
C LYS A 66 17.90 11.40 -18.63
N LEU A 67 18.08 10.29 -19.33
CA LEU A 67 18.71 9.10 -18.83
C LEU A 67 20.02 8.87 -19.59
N MET A 68 21.07 8.54 -18.86
CA MET A 68 22.36 8.16 -19.44
C MET A 68 22.77 6.79 -18.96
N THR A 69 23.09 5.91 -19.92
CA THR A 69 23.65 4.59 -19.68
C THR A 69 25.15 4.66 -19.94
N ILE A 70 25.95 4.32 -18.94
CA ILE A 70 27.40 4.30 -19.04
C ILE A 70 27.87 2.85 -19.17
N GLU A 71 28.95 2.68 -19.91
CA GLU A 71 29.72 1.44 -20.00
C GLU A 71 30.98 1.61 -19.17
N MET A 72 31.12 0.82 -18.11
CA MET A 72 32.18 0.94 -17.12
C MET A 72 33.24 -0.13 -17.37
N ARG A 73 34.49 0.20 -17.01
CA ARG A 73 35.59 -0.78 -17.09
C ARG A 73 35.46 -1.89 -16.04
N GLU A 74 35.01 -1.53 -14.85
CA GLU A 74 34.81 -2.45 -13.74
C GLU A 74 33.32 -2.79 -13.62
N PRO A 75 32.95 -4.08 -13.51
CA PRO A 75 31.56 -4.48 -13.37
C PRO A 75 31.03 -4.12 -11.98
N PHE A 76 29.77 -3.76 -11.92
CA PHE A 76 29.06 -3.46 -10.68
C PHE A 76 27.74 -4.22 -10.64
N VAL A 77 27.49 -4.89 -9.53
CA VAL A 77 26.22 -5.57 -9.24
C VAL A 77 25.59 -4.90 -8.03
N TRP A 78 24.32 -4.54 -8.15
CA TRP A 78 23.58 -3.98 -7.03
C TRP A 78 23.43 -5.03 -5.92
N PRO A 79 23.55 -4.66 -4.64
CA PRO A 79 23.27 -5.57 -3.54
C PRO A 79 21.82 -6.05 -3.61
N GLU A 80 21.53 -7.19 -2.98
CA GLU A 80 20.17 -7.71 -2.85
C GLU A 80 19.28 -6.78 -2.02
N GLU A 81 17.96 -6.91 -2.20
CA GLU A 81 16.99 -6.16 -1.41
C GLU A 81 16.98 -6.67 0.04
N PRO A 82 16.99 -5.77 1.03
CA PRO A 82 16.83 -6.17 2.41
C PRO A 82 15.44 -6.79 2.61
N LYS A 83 15.39 -7.99 3.20
CA LYS A 83 14.12 -8.67 3.54
C LYS A 83 13.39 -7.96 4.69
N ASP A 84 14.16 -7.40 5.62
CA ASP A 84 13.61 -6.64 6.74
C ASP A 84 13.52 -5.15 6.39
N LEU A 85 12.29 -4.69 6.22
CA LEU A 85 11.94 -3.30 5.87
C LEU A 85 11.26 -2.56 7.05
N THR A 86 11.30 -3.13 8.26
CA THR A 86 10.69 -2.53 9.46
C THR A 86 11.25 -1.14 9.76
N LYS A 87 12.56 -0.95 9.56
CA LYS A 87 13.24 0.36 9.73
C LYS A 87 12.71 1.47 8.82
N PHE A 88 11.98 1.12 7.76
CA PHE A 88 11.42 2.06 6.79
C PHE A 88 9.88 2.13 6.87
N ASP A 89 9.27 1.61 7.94
CA ASP A 89 7.81 1.60 8.16
C ASP A 89 7.02 1.08 6.95
N HIS A 90 7.53 0.04 6.30
CA HIS A 90 6.96 -0.49 5.05
C HIS A 90 5.48 -0.91 5.20
N ALA A 91 5.08 -1.41 6.37
CA ALA A 91 3.68 -1.75 6.66
C ALA A 91 2.75 -0.51 6.60
N LEU A 92 3.18 0.62 7.17
CA LEU A 92 2.41 1.86 7.11
C LEU A 92 2.34 2.39 5.67
N TYR A 93 3.47 2.41 4.97
CA TYR A 93 3.55 2.86 3.58
C TYR A 93 2.59 2.06 2.68
N THR A 94 2.64 0.73 2.75
CA THR A 94 1.77 -0.15 1.95
C THR A 94 0.29 0.01 2.30
N ASN A 95 -0.05 0.24 3.57
CA ASN A 95 -1.43 0.51 3.99
C ASN A 95 -1.94 1.86 3.42
N ILE A 96 -1.11 2.91 3.44
CA ILE A 96 -1.44 4.21 2.86
C ILE A 96 -1.61 4.09 1.33
N GLU A 97 -0.75 3.34 0.66
CA GLU A 97 -0.82 3.12 -0.79
C GLU A 97 -2.12 2.38 -1.17
N LYS A 98 -2.44 1.28 -0.48
CA LYS A 98 -3.70 0.55 -0.66
C LYS A 98 -4.93 1.42 -0.39
N PHE A 99 -4.88 2.26 0.63
CA PHE A 99 -5.97 3.20 0.93
C PHE A 99 -6.17 4.21 -0.21
N ARG A 100 -5.08 4.78 -0.73
CA ARG A 100 -5.13 5.70 -1.88
C ARG A 100 -5.67 5.02 -3.13
N GLU A 101 -5.19 3.82 -3.44
CA GLU A 101 -5.65 3.02 -4.59
C GLU A 101 -7.16 2.76 -4.51
N LYS A 102 -7.66 2.25 -3.37
CA LYS A 102 -9.10 2.05 -3.14
C LYS A 102 -9.90 3.34 -3.27
N ALA A 103 -9.39 4.47 -2.76
CA ALA A 103 -10.05 5.76 -2.91
C ALA A 103 -10.12 6.21 -4.39
N TYR A 104 -9.05 5.97 -5.16
CA TYR A 104 -9.01 6.24 -6.60
C TYR A 104 -9.97 5.34 -7.38
N GLU A 105 -10.04 4.05 -7.06
CA GLU A 105 -10.98 3.10 -7.67
C GLU A 105 -12.44 3.50 -7.36
N ASN A 106 -12.76 3.75 -6.09
CA ASN A 106 -14.09 4.18 -5.68
C ASN A 106 -14.51 5.49 -6.37
N ALA A 107 -13.60 6.46 -6.52
CA ALA A 107 -13.89 7.70 -7.23
C ALA A 107 -14.11 7.47 -8.75
N ARG A 108 -13.37 6.54 -9.36
CA ARG A 108 -13.56 6.14 -10.77
C ARG A 108 -14.90 5.42 -10.97
N ASP A 109 -15.29 4.56 -10.04
CA ASP A 109 -16.53 3.78 -10.13
C ASP A 109 -17.78 4.57 -9.74
N ALA A 110 -17.66 5.55 -8.83
CA ALA A 110 -18.74 6.49 -8.53
C ALA A 110 -19.17 7.28 -9.79
N GLY A 111 -18.21 7.64 -10.65
CA GLY A 111 -18.49 8.24 -11.96
C GLY A 111 -19.17 7.28 -12.96
N LYS A 112 -19.19 5.97 -12.67
CA LYS A 112 -19.82 4.93 -13.50
C LYS A 112 -21.13 4.39 -12.91
N GLN A 113 -21.66 4.99 -11.83
CA GLN A 113 -22.90 4.58 -11.15
C GLN A 113 -22.96 3.07 -10.81
N ARG A 114 -21.82 2.43 -10.53
CA ARG A 114 -21.84 1.04 -10.05
C ARG A 114 -22.21 1.04 -8.57
N ILE A 115 -23.28 0.36 -8.20
CA ILE A 115 -23.65 0.14 -6.81
C ILE A 115 -22.63 -0.84 -6.22
N ILE A 116 -21.54 -0.34 -5.65
CA ILE A 116 -20.57 -1.17 -4.93
C ILE A 116 -21.15 -1.42 -3.53
N PRO A 117 -21.36 -2.68 -3.11
CA PRO A 117 -21.69 -2.99 -1.73
C PRO A 117 -20.55 -2.48 -0.84
N SER A 118 -20.81 -1.50 0.02
CA SER A 118 -19.74 -0.93 0.83
C SER A 118 -19.26 -1.94 1.86
N ASP A 119 -17.95 -2.20 1.90
CA ASP A 119 -17.32 -3.08 2.90
C ASP A 119 -17.68 -2.65 4.33
N SER A 120 -17.85 -1.35 4.57
CA SER A 120 -18.32 -0.81 5.85
C SER A 120 -19.70 -1.31 6.25
N ARG A 121 -20.63 -1.53 5.30
CA ARG A 121 -21.96 -2.11 5.59
C ARG A 121 -21.85 -3.58 5.96
N ARG A 122 -20.96 -4.34 5.31
CA ARG A 122 -20.71 -5.76 5.65
C ARG A 122 -20.08 -5.92 7.03
N LYS A 123 -19.10 -5.07 7.35
CA LYS A 123 -18.48 -5.06 8.69
C LYS A 123 -19.47 -4.65 9.77
N LEU A 124 -20.32 -3.66 9.48
CA LEU A 124 -21.38 -3.24 10.40
C LEU A 124 -22.43 -4.34 10.59
N SER A 125 -22.82 -5.06 9.52
CA SER A 125 -23.76 -6.17 9.65
C SER A 125 -23.16 -7.33 10.44
N GLN A 126 -21.88 -7.66 10.21
CA GLN A 126 -21.17 -8.69 10.97
C GLN A 126 -21.05 -8.30 12.45
N ALA A 127 -20.63 -7.07 12.76
CA ALA A 127 -20.55 -6.59 14.14
C ALA A 127 -21.92 -6.56 14.84
N LEU A 128 -23.00 -6.27 14.10
CA LEU A 128 -24.37 -6.31 14.62
C LEU A 128 -24.82 -7.76 14.90
N GLU A 129 -24.47 -8.71 14.02
CA GLU A 129 -24.75 -10.14 14.22
C GLU A 129 -23.97 -10.71 15.42
N GLU A 130 -22.72 -10.31 15.59
CA GLU A 130 -21.89 -10.69 16.74
C GLU A 130 -22.49 -10.17 18.05
N LYS A 131 -22.85 -8.88 18.12
CA LYS A 131 -23.54 -8.33 19.29
C LYS A 131 -24.85 -9.04 19.60
N ARG A 132 -25.68 -9.33 18.58
CA ARG A 132 -26.94 -10.08 18.78
C ARG A 132 -26.70 -11.48 19.35
N ARG A 133 -25.60 -12.14 18.98
CA ARG A 133 -25.22 -13.44 19.54
C ARG A 133 -24.78 -13.30 21.00
N GLU A 134 -23.97 -12.28 21.31
CA GLU A 134 -23.52 -11.98 22.67
C GLU A 134 -24.72 -11.68 23.59
N ASP A 135 -25.64 -10.82 23.15
CA ASP A 135 -26.87 -10.49 23.88
C ASP A 135 -27.75 -11.74 24.11
N ALA A 136 -27.92 -12.60 23.09
CA ALA A 136 -28.67 -13.85 23.22
C ALA A 136 -28.01 -14.85 24.19
N THR A 137 -26.68 -14.90 24.23
CA THR A 137 -25.97 -15.71 25.23
C THR A 137 -26.06 -15.12 26.64
N GLY A 138 -26.10 -13.79 26.77
CA GLY A 138 -26.33 -13.11 28.05
C GLY A 138 -27.71 -13.41 28.61
N VAL A 139 -28.76 -13.31 27.78
CA VAL A 139 -30.14 -13.65 28.17
C VAL A 139 -30.27 -15.13 28.58
N ARG A 140 -29.57 -16.04 27.89
CA ARG A 140 -29.56 -17.46 28.28
C ARG A 140 -28.93 -17.69 29.66
N LYS A 141 -27.81 -17.02 29.96
CA LYS A 141 -27.19 -17.12 31.28
C LYS A 141 -28.06 -16.53 32.39
N GLN A 142 -28.72 -15.40 32.12
CA GLN A 142 -29.67 -14.81 33.06
C GLN A 142 -30.85 -15.74 33.34
N LEU A 143 -31.41 -16.37 32.30
CA LEU A 143 -32.46 -17.38 32.48
C LEU A 143 -31.95 -18.61 33.25
N GLU A 144 -30.73 -19.06 33.01
CA GLU A 144 -30.12 -20.17 33.77
C GLU A 144 -29.91 -19.80 35.25
N GLU A 145 -29.47 -18.57 35.54
CA GLU A 145 -29.28 -18.04 36.90
C GLU A 145 -30.63 -17.85 37.62
N GLU A 146 -31.63 -17.29 36.94
CA GLU A 146 -33.01 -17.20 37.47
C GLU A 146 -33.63 -18.60 37.70
N LEU A 147 -33.36 -19.59 36.83
CA LEU A 147 -33.82 -20.96 37.04
C LEU A 147 -33.11 -21.65 38.21
N THR A 148 -31.88 -21.26 38.56
CA THR A 148 -31.20 -21.76 39.75
C THR A 148 -31.68 -21.08 41.03
N ASP A 149 -32.15 -19.83 40.94
CA ASP A 149 -32.71 -19.05 42.06
C ASP A 149 -34.20 -19.37 42.34
N VAL A 150 -34.91 -20.01 41.41
CA VAL A 150 -36.21 -20.63 41.69
C VAL A 150 -35.97 -21.90 42.51
N ASP A 151 -35.98 -21.72 43.83
CA ASP A 151 -35.69 -22.72 44.87
C ASP A 151 -36.23 -24.13 44.55
N PHE A 152 -35.36 -25.00 44.03
CA PHE A 152 -35.60 -26.44 43.97
C PHE A 152 -35.85 -27.04 45.38
N ASP A 153 -35.40 -26.36 46.44
CA ASP A 153 -35.65 -26.72 47.84
C ASP A 153 -37.14 -26.59 48.23
N ALA A 154 -37.88 -25.64 47.65
CA ALA A 154 -39.31 -25.48 47.93
C ALA A 154 -40.14 -26.64 47.32
N ALA A 155 -39.71 -27.20 46.18
CA ALA A 155 -40.37 -28.33 45.54
C ALA A 155 -40.06 -29.69 46.21
N ILE A 156 -38.97 -29.79 46.98
CA ILE A 156 -38.62 -30.98 47.77
C ILE A 156 -39.43 -30.99 49.09
N GLN A 157 -39.62 -29.83 49.73
CA GLN A 157 -40.42 -29.72 50.98
C GLN A 157 -41.89 -30.12 50.78
N ASP A 158 -42.47 -29.89 49.59
CA ASP A 158 -43.87 -30.23 49.30
C ASP A 158 -44.10 -31.73 49.05
N ARG A 159 -43.03 -32.54 48.90
CA ARG A 159 -43.13 -34.00 48.77
C ARG A 159 -43.07 -34.73 50.11
N ASP A 160 -42.39 -34.16 51.11
CA ASP A 160 -42.24 -34.78 52.43
C ASP A 160 -43.41 -34.52 53.39
N THR A 161 -44.32 -33.58 53.06
CA THR A 161 -45.54 -33.30 53.86
C THR A 161 -46.74 -34.19 53.49
N LYS A 162 -46.59 -35.07 52.48
CA LYS A 162 -47.56 -36.12 52.11
C LYS A 162 -46.98 -37.51 52.40
N SER A 163 -46.89 -37.89 53.67
CA SER A 163 -46.81 -39.28 54.12
C SER A 163 -47.46 -39.43 55.49
#